data_AF-A0A373PYE3-F1
#
_entry.id   AF-A0A373PYE3-F1
#
_cell.length_a   1.000
_cell.length_b   1.000
_cell.length_c   1.000
_cell.angle_alpha   90.00
_cell.angle_beta   90.00
_cell.angle_gamma   90.00
#
_symmetry.space_group_name_H-M   'P 1'
#
loop_
_entity.id
_entity.type
_entity.pdbx_description
1 polymer ?
#
loop_
_entity_poly.entity_id
_entity_poly.type
_entity_poly.pdbx_seq_one_letter_code
_entity_poly.pdbx_strand_id
1 'polypeptide(L)'
;MDNLISSDILWSAQEAQQKTKEVLKNYNSQELSEISKRIKETVAKGGFSITYIGELSDGTVNKLKSLGYNIFDISSYWTAYEISWK
;
A
#
# COMPACT_ATOMS: atom_id res chain seq x y z
N MET A 1 -18.25 -9.10 43.05
CA MET A 1 -18.04 -9.91 41.82
C MET A 1 -17.57 -8.91 40.81
N ASP A 2 -16.26 -8.70 40.82
CA ASP A 2 -15.65 -7.62 40.08
C ASP A 2 -15.39 -8.20 38.70
N ASN A 3 -16.33 -7.96 37.79
CA ASN A 3 -16.14 -8.29 36.39
C ASN A 3 -15.18 -7.25 35.81
N LEU A 4 -13.92 -7.36 36.21
CA LEU A 4 -12.77 -6.72 35.59
C LEU A 4 -12.61 -7.33 34.20
N ILE A 5 -13.53 -7.01 33.29
CA ILE A 5 -13.10 -6.83 31.90
C ILE A 5 -12.21 -5.60 32.00
N SER A 6 -10.91 -5.86 32.14
CA SER A 6 -9.86 -4.86 32.10
C SER A 6 -10.24 -3.83 31.04
N SER A 7 -10.54 -2.62 31.51
CA SER A 7 -10.86 -1.45 30.71
C SER A 7 -9.74 -1.06 29.75
N ASP A 8 -8.63 -1.80 29.78
CA ASP A 8 -7.39 -1.53 29.07
C ASP A 8 -7.43 -2.01 27.61
N ILE A 9 -8.50 -2.66 27.14
CA ILE A 9 -8.61 -3.13 25.73
C ILE A 9 -10.01 -2.97 25.12
N LEU A 10 -10.69 -1.84 25.35
CA LEU A 10 -11.87 -1.48 24.55
C LEU A 10 -11.72 -0.06 24.03
N TRP A 11 -11.22 0.06 22.79
CA TRP A 11 -11.18 1.34 22.09
C TRP A 11 -12.60 1.84 21.86
N SER A 12 -12.81 3.15 22.04
CA SER A 12 -14.03 3.78 21.54
C SER A 12 -14.13 3.57 20.02
N ALA A 13 -15.35 3.55 19.47
CA ALA A 13 -15.55 3.43 18.03
C ALA A 13 -14.77 4.50 17.24
N GLN A 14 -14.65 5.70 17.81
CA GLN A 14 -13.89 6.82 17.22
C GLN A 14 -12.39 6.56 17.24
N GLU A 15 -11.85 6.05 18.34
CA GLU A 15 -10.42 5.73 18.45
C GLU A 15 -10.02 4.58 17.52
N ALA A 16 -10.86 3.54 17.42
CA ALA A 16 -10.65 2.44 16.47
C ALA A 16 -10.65 2.94 15.01
N GLN A 17 -11.55 3.85 14.67
CA GLN A 17 -11.59 4.46 13.33
C GLN A 17 -10.33 5.29 13.04
N GLN A 18 -9.87 6.10 13.99
CA GLN A 18 -8.66 6.91 13.83
C GLN A 18 -7.42 6.03 13.66
N LYS A 19 -7.24 5.02 14.52
CA LYS A 19 -6.12 4.08 14.42
C LYS A 19 -6.13 3.32 13.10
N THR A 20 -7.30 2.88 12.64
CA THR A 20 -7.44 2.22 11.33
C THR A 20 -7.00 3.16 10.20
N LYS A 21 -7.42 4.44 10.23
CA LYS A 21 -7.02 5.44 9.23
C LYS A 21 -5.51 5.69 9.23
N GLU A 22 -4.89 5.76 10.40
CA GLU A 22 -3.44 5.95 10.54
C GLU A 22 -2.66 4.74 10.05
N VAL A 23 -3.08 3.52 10.41
CA VAL A 23 -2.49 2.28 9.93
C VAL A 23 -2.56 2.19 8.40
N LEU A 24 -3.73 2.47 7.81
CA LEU A 24 -3.89 2.48 6.35
C LEU A 24 -3.01 3.54 5.69
N LYS A 25 -2.91 4.75 6.25
CA LYS A 25 -2.02 5.80 5.73
C LYS A 25 -0.55 5.37 5.77
N ASN A 26 -0.12 4.78 6.89
CA ASN A 26 1.25 4.31 7.06
C ASN A 26 1.56 3.15 6.11
N TYR A 27 0.64 2.20 5.96
CA TYR A 27 0.74 1.08 5.04
C TYR A 27 0.93 1.57 3.60
N ASN A 28 0.06 2.47 3.13
CA ASN A 28 0.19 3.06 1.79
C ASN A 28 1.52 3.81 1.62
N SER A 29 2.01 4.49 2.67
CA SER A 29 3.31 5.17 2.64
C SER A 29 4.48 4.18 2.50
N GLN A 30 4.38 3.00 3.10
CA GLN A 30 5.40 1.96 2.99
C GLN A 30 5.41 1.34 1.59
N GLU A 31 4.25 0.96 1.05
CA GLU A 31 4.11 0.45 -0.32
C GLU A 31 4.70 1.43 -1.34
N LEU A 32 4.31 2.71 -1.25
CA LEU A 32 4.79 3.75 -2.15
C LEU A 32 6.31 3.99 -2.03
N SER A 33 6.87 3.86 -0.82
CA SER A 33 8.32 3.97 -0.59
C SER A 33 9.09 2.83 -1.26
N GLU A 34 8.59 1.59 -1.13
CA GLU A 34 9.19 0.43 -1.80
C GLU A 34 9.12 0.56 -3.32
N ILE A 35 7.95 0.91 -3.85
CA ILE A 35 7.73 1.13 -5.28
C ILE A 35 8.67 2.23 -5.78
N SER A 36 8.78 3.35 -5.07
CA SER A 36 9.68 4.45 -5.43
C SER A 36 11.14 4.02 -5.50
N LYS A 37 11.61 3.21 -4.54
CA LYS A 37 12.96 2.66 -4.55
C LYS A 37 13.20 1.79 -5.79
N ARG A 38 12.28 0.88 -6.11
CA ARG A 38 12.39 -0.04 -7.25
C ARG A 38 12.35 0.69 -8.59
N ILE A 39 11.50 1.71 -8.71
CA ILE A 39 11.47 2.60 -9.89
C ILE A 39 12.82 3.29 -10.05
N LYS A 40 13.37 3.89 -8.98
CA LYS A 40 14.67 4.57 -9.03
C LYS A 40 15.79 3.64 -9.51
N GLU A 41 15.85 2.42 -8.99
CA GLU A 41 16.83 1.41 -9.39
C GLU A 41 16.67 0.96 -10.85
N THR A 42 15.43 0.89 -11.33
CA THR A 42 15.10 0.49 -12.71
C THR A 42 15.40 1.60 -13.71
N VAL A 43 15.06 2.85 -13.38
CA VAL A 43 15.41 4.05 -14.16
C VAL A 43 16.91 4.19 -14.31
N ALA A 44 17.69 3.95 -13.24
CA ALA A 44 19.15 3.99 -13.30
C ALA A 44 19.76 2.97 -14.29
N LYS A 45 18.99 1.94 -14.66
CA LYS A 45 19.35 0.91 -15.66
C LYS A 45 18.70 1.15 -17.03
N GLY A 46 17.99 2.27 -17.21
CA GLY A 46 17.28 2.60 -18.45
C GLY A 46 15.95 1.84 -18.64
N GLY A 47 15.41 1.21 -17.60
CA GLY A 47 14.12 0.54 -17.65
C GLY A 47 12.93 1.50 -17.52
N PHE A 48 11.75 1.02 -17.94
CA PHE A 48 10.51 1.81 -18.02
C PHE A 48 9.29 1.15 -17.33
N SER A 49 9.47 -0.03 -16.73
CA SER A 49 8.46 -0.68 -15.91
C SER A 49 9.06 -1.54 -14.79
N ILE A 50 8.28 -1.78 -13.73
CA ILE A 50 8.59 -2.75 -12.69
C ILE A 50 7.44 -3.73 -12.51
N THR A 51 7.76 -4.96 -12.12
CA THR A 51 6.77 -5.94 -11.65
C THR A 51 6.68 -5.90 -10.12
N TYR A 52 5.56 -5.45 -9.58
CA TYR A 52 5.26 -5.54 -8.16
C TYR A 52 4.57 -6.87 -7.85
N ILE A 53 5.09 -7.62 -6.87
CA ILE A 53 4.52 -8.92 -6.46
C ILE A 53 3.77 -8.68 -5.15
N GLY A 54 2.55 -9.17 -5.07
CA GLY A 54 1.63 -8.94 -3.95
C GLY A 54 0.48 -8.00 -4.31
N GLU A 55 -0.44 -7.85 -3.37
CA GLU A 55 -1.55 -6.91 -3.49
C GLU A 55 -1.05 -5.46 -3.38
N LEU A 56 -1.64 -4.58 -4.19
CA LEU A 56 -1.50 -3.13 -4.03
C LEU A 56 -2.78 -2.61 -3.39
N SER A 57 -2.66 -1.82 -2.33
CA SER A 57 -3.83 -1.13 -1.79
C SER A 57 -4.46 -0.17 -2.81
N ASP A 58 -5.78 0.00 -2.75
CA ASP A 58 -6.50 0.97 -3.58
C ASP A 58 -5.94 2.39 -3.44
N GLY A 59 -5.50 2.77 -2.24
CA GLY A 59 -4.87 4.06 -1.98
C GLY A 59 -3.57 4.24 -2.76
N THR A 60 -2.73 3.20 -2.80
CA THR A 60 -1.50 3.17 -3.59
C THR A 60 -1.79 3.18 -5.09
N VAL A 61 -2.72 2.35 -5.58
CA VAL A 61 -3.13 2.33 -7.00
C VAL A 61 -3.63 3.70 -7.46
N ASN A 62 -4.54 4.33 -6.70
CA ASN A 62 -5.08 5.64 -7.02
C ASN A 62 -4.01 6.72 -7.03
N LYS A 63 -3.06 6.67 -6.07
CA LYS A 63 -1.96 7.62 -6.01
C LYS A 63 -1.04 7.48 -7.22
N LEU A 64 -0.65 6.26 -7.60
CA LEU A 64 0.20 6.01 -8.77
C LEU A 64 -0.48 6.46 -10.07
N LYS A 65 -1.77 6.13 -10.25
CA LYS A 65 -2.55 6.61 -11.41
C LYS A 65 -2.61 8.14 -11.48
N SER A 66 -2.80 8.82 -10.34
CA SER A 66 -2.81 10.30 -10.28
C SER A 66 -1.47 10.94 -10.67
N LEU A 67 -0.37 10.19 -10.55
CA LEU A 67 0.98 10.62 -10.93
C LEU A 67 1.32 10.27 -12.39
N GLY A 68 0.41 9.61 -13.12
CA GLY A 68 0.58 9.26 -14.53
C GLY A 68 1.20 7.88 -14.78
N TYR A 69 1.36 7.04 -13.76
CA TYR A 69 1.77 5.65 -13.96
C TYR A 69 0.64 4.82 -14.55
N ASN A 70 0.98 3.89 -15.43
CA ASN A 70 0.08 2.83 -15.86
C ASN A 70 0.23 1.64 -14.92
N ILE A 71 -0.91 1.09 -14.47
CA ILE A 71 -0.97 -0.09 -13.61
C ILE A 71 -1.73 -1.17 -14.37
N PHE A 72 -1.06 -2.27 -14.68
CA PHE A 72 -1.66 -3.42 -15.36
C PHE A 72 -1.63 -4.62 -14.43
N ASP A 73 -2.79 -5.24 -14.22
CA ASP A 73 -2.90 -6.48 -13.45
C ASP A 73 -2.37 -7.64 -14.31
N ILE A 74 -1.30 -8.27 -13.84
CA ILE A 74 -0.67 -9.42 -14.47
C ILE A 74 -0.81 -10.67 -13.59
N SER A 75 -1.75 -10.64 -12.65
CA SER A 75 -1.98 -11.74 -11.73
C SER A 75 -2.36 -13.01 -12.48
N SER A 76 -1.76 -14.11 -12.07
CA SER A 76 -2.04 -15.44 -12.58
C SER A 76 -2.06 -16.41 -11.40
N TYR A 77 -1.03 -17.23 -11.24
CA TYR A 77 -0.87 -18.08 -10.06
C TYR A 77 -0.51 -17.31 -8.78
N TRP A 78 0.02 -16.09 -8.90
CA TRP A 78 0.26 -15.16 -7.79
C TRP A 78 -0.24 -13.76 -8.15
N THR A 79 -0.55 -12.96 -7.13
CA THR A 79 -0.92 -11.55 -7.31
C THR A 79 0.28 -10.74 -7.75
N ALA A 80 0.17 -10.04 -8.87
CA ALA A 80 1.22 -9.16 -9.37
C ALA A 80 0.68 -8.06 -10.29
N TYR A 81 1.39 -6.94 -10.30
CA TYR A 81 1.08 -5.77 -11.11
C TYR A 81 2.31 -5.32 -11.89
N GLU A 82 2.13 -4.98 -13.16
CA GLU A 82 3.09 -4.17 -13.90
C GLU A 82 2.81 -2.69 -13.65
N ILE A 83 3.83 -1.96 -13.20
CA ILE A 83 3.81 -0.51 -12.99
C ILE A 83 4.77 0.10 -14.00
N SER A 84 4.25 0.83 -14.98
CA SER A 84 5.05 1.41 -16.08
C SER A 84 4.89 2.92 -16.21
N TRP A 85 5.90 3.55 -16.79
CA TRP A 85 5.96 4.98 -17.10
C TRP A 85 6.47 5.20 -18.53
N LYS A 86 6.20 6.39 -19.08
CA LYS A 86 6.72 6.81 -20.38
C LYS A 86 8.12 7.41 -20.26
#